data_AF-A0A3P7XU23-F1
#
_entry.id   AF-A0A3P7XU23-F1
#
_cell.length_a   1.000
_cell.length_b   1.000
_cell.length_c   1.000
_cell.angle_alpha   90.00
_cell.angle_beta   90.00
_cell.angle_gamma   90.00
#
_symmetry.space_group_name_H-M   'P 1'
#
loop_
_entity.id
_entity.type
_entity.pdbx_description
1 polymer ?
#
loop_
_entity_poly.entity_id
_entity_poly.type
_entity_poly.pdbx_seq_one_letter_code
_entity_poly.pdbx_strand_id
1 'polypeptide(L)' 'MPVRLADKIAPGIRKSELLDVVTNVWGLISHENIPIYRYDFRVLEEYPPKKDSKEPSFKEVTKQVRNE' A
#
# COMPACT_ATOMS: atom_id res chain seq x y z
N MET A 1 -21.69 -11.22 -9.02
CA MET A 1 -20.87 -12.08 -9.91
C MET A 1 -19.42 -12.01 -9.43
N PRO A 2 -18.67 -13.12 -9.36
CA PRO A 2 -17.26 -13.08 -8.99
C PRO A 2 -16.43 -12.40 -10.08
N VAL A 3 -15.41 -11.63 -9.68
CA VAL A 3 -14.48 -10.96 -10.59
C VAL A 3 -13.64 -12.03 -11.31
N ARG A 4 -13.65 -12.04 -12.65
CA ARG A 4 -12.77 -12.89 -13.47
C ARG A 4 -11.57 -12.08 -13.93
N LEU A 5 -10.37 -12.49 -13.55
CA LEU A 5 -9.12 -11.94 -14.08
C LEU A 5 -8.81 -12.61 -15.42
N ALA A 6 -8.12 -11.88 -16.31
CA ALA A 6 -7.66 -12.44 -17.57
C ALA A 6 -6.51 -13.44 -17.34
N ASP A 7 -6.54 -14.56 -18.06
CA ASP A 7 -5.45 -15.53 -18.01
C ASP A 7 -4.17 -14.95 -18.61
N LYS A 8 -3.02 -15.30 -18.02
CA LYS A 8 -1.72 -14.91 -18.56
C LYS A 8 -1.46 -15.69 -19.85
N ILE A 9 -1.67 -15.04 -20.99
CA ILE A 9 -1.29 -15.57 -22.31
C ILE A 9 0.19 -15.26 -22.54
N ALA A 10 1.03 -16.29 -22.62
CA ALA A 10 2.43 -16.10 -23.00
C ALA A 10 2.51 -15.74 -24.50
N PRO A 11 3.26 -14.70 -24.91
CA PRO A 11 3.28 -14.22 -26.29
C PRO A 11 4.03 -15.12 -27.28
N GLY A 12 4.53 -16.30 -26.88
CA GLY A 12 5.44 -17.12 -27.68
C GLY A 12 5.12 -18.61 -27.73
N ILE A 13 5.63 -19.28 -28.76
CA ILE A 13 5.59 -20.74 -28.91
C ILE A 13 6.51 -21.35 -27.85
N ARG A 14 5.95 -22.15 -26.93
CA ARG A 14 6.75 -22.87 -25.94
C ARG A 14 7.59 -23.93 -26.65
N LYS A 15 8.91 -23.73 -26.68
CA LYS A 15 9.86 -24.82 -26.90
C LYS A 15 10.22 -25.37 -25.52
N SER A 16 10.09 -26.68 -25.33
CA SER A 16 10.35 -27.32 -24.04
C SER A 16 11.83 -27.66 -23.93
N GLU A 17 12.56 -26.85 -23.19
CA GLU A 17 13.86 -27.20 -22.62
C GLU A 17 13.76 -26.90 -21.12
N LEU A 18 14.30 -27.79 -20.29
CA LEU A 18 14.33 -27.61 -18.84
C LEU A 18 15.70 -27.05 -18.45
N LEU A 19 15.70 -25.94 -17.70
CA LEU A 19 16.90 -25.32 -17.16
C LEU A 19 16.63 -24.99 -15.69
N ASP A 20 17.54 -25.42 -14.81
CA ASP A 20 17.50 -25.01 -13.41
C ASP A 20 18.06 -23.59 -13.28
N VAL A 21 17.19 -22.64 -12.92
CA VAL A 21 17.56 -21.23 -12.72
C VAL A 21 17.60 -20.93 -11.24
N VAL A 22 18.78 -20.55 -10.73
CA VAL A 22 18.92 -20.01 -9.38
C VAL A 22 18.63 -18.51 -9.42
N THR A 23 17.71 -18.05 -8.57
CA THR A 23 17.37 -16.62 -8.46
C THR A 23 17.64 -16.13 -7.04
N ASN A 24 17.77 -14.81 -6.90
CA ASN A 24 17.82 -14.11 -5.63
C ASN A 24 16.40 -13.73 -5.14
N VAL A 25 15.39 -14.56 -5.43
CA VAL A 25 14.01 -14.33 -5.01
C VAL A 25 13.65 -15.32 -3.91
N TRP A 26 13.20 -14.80 -2.78
CA TRP A 26 12.72 -15.60 -1.65
C TRP A 26 11.20 -15.53 -1.57
N GLY A 27 10.55 -16.69 -1.61
CA GLY A 27 9.12 -16.79 -1.35
C GLY A 27 8.84 -16.55 0.12
N LEU A 28 7.93 -15.63 0.43
CA LEU A 28 7.39 -15.46 1.77
C LEU A 28 6.10 -16.29 1.86
N ILE A 29 6.10 -17.26 2.77
CA ILE A 29 4.92 -18.09 3.05
C ILE A 29 4.42 -17.70 4.44
N SER A 30 3.18 -17.22 4.54
CA SER A 30 2.57 -16.95 5.84
C SER A 30 2.23 -18.27 6.53
N HIS A 31 2.53 -18.37 7.83
CA HIS A 31 2.18 -19.56 8.62
C HIS A 31 0.67 -19.69 8.83
N GLU A 32 -0.03 -18.56 8.86
CA GLU A 32 -1.46 -18.47 9.10
C GLU A 32 -2.08 -17.39 8.21
N ASN A 33 -3.40 -17.41 8.09
CA ASN A 33 -4.14 -16.36 7.42
C ASN A 33 -4.36 -15.19 8.40
N ILE A 34 -3.50 -14.18 8.30
CA ILE A 34 -3.50 -13.02 9.20
C ILE A 34 -4.31 -11.89 8.55
N PRO A 35 -5.34 -11.33 9.22
CA PRO A 35 -6.07 -10.18 8.70
C PRO A 35 -5.17 -8.94 8.65
N ILE A 36 -5.19 -8.24 7.52
CA ILE A 36 -4.46 -6.98 7.33
C ILE A 36 -5.45 -5.83 7.49
N TYR A 37 -5.19 -4.95 8.46
CA TYR A 37 -6.01 -3.77 8.72
C TYR A 37 -5.35 -2.53 8.14
N ARG A 38 -6.13 -1.74 7.39
CA ARG A 38 -5.72 -0.43 6.88
C ARG A 38 -6.45 0.65 7.68
N TYR A 39 -5.69 1.61 8.19
CA TYR A 39 -6.24 2.74 8.93
C TYR A 39 -5.94 4.04 8.20
N ASP A 40 -6.94 4.92 8.17
CA ASP A 40 -6.75 6.29 7.75
C ASP A 40 -6.41 7.11 8.99
N PHE A 41 -5.25 7.76 9.00
CA PHE A 41 -4.82 8.63 10.09
C PHE A 41 -4.69 10.07 9.60
N ARG A 42 -4.84 11.02 10.52
CA ARG A 42 -4.61 12.45 10.27
C ARG A 42 -3.47 12.93 11.15
N VAL A 43 -2.58 13.71 10.56
CA VAL A 43 -1.50 14.37 11.32
C VAL A 43 -1.92 15.82 11.55
N LEU A 44 -1.98 16.22 12.81
CA LEU A 44 -2.28 17.58 13.23
C LEU A 44 -1.01 18.21 13.79
N GLU A 45 -0.66 19.38 13.31
CA GLU A 45 0.34 20.25 13.94
C GLU A 45 -0.35 21.18 14.92
N GLU A 46 0.16 21.21 16.15
CA GLU A 46 -0.27 22.14 17.18
C GLU A 46 0.56 23.41 17.12
N TYR A 47 -0.13 24.56 17.12
CA TYR A 47 0.50 25.87 17.14
C TYR A 47 0.13 26.62 18.42
N PRO A 48 1.05 27.45 18.96
CA PRO A 48 0.79 28.27 20.13
C PRO A 48 -0.46 29.17 19.93
N PRO A 49 -1.16 29.52 21.03
CA PRO A 49 -2.30 30.42 20.94
C PRO A 49 -1.91 31.76 20.31
N LYS A 50 -2.80 32.31 19.46
CA LYS A 50 -2.67 33.70 18.97
C LYS A 50 -2.89 34.69 20.12
N LYS A 51 -2.45 35.94 19.95
CA LYS A 51 -2.38 36.98 21.01
C LYS A 51 -3.66 37.26 21.80
N ASP A 52 -4.82 36.78 21.34
CA ASP A 52 -6.13 36.93 22.02
C ASP A 52 -6.90 35.61 22.19
N SER A 53 -6.24 34.45 22.02
CA SER A 53 -6.81 33.11 22.22
C SER A 53 -6.13 32.41 23.39
N LYS A 54 -6.89 31.68 24.22
CA LYS A 54 -6.33 30.77 25.23
C LYS A 54 -6.10 29.36 24.69
N GLU A 55 -6.79 28.99 23.61
CA GLU A 55 -6.74 27.64 23.07
C GLU A 55 -5.68 27.51 21.97
N PRO A 56 -4.92 26.40 21.95
CA PRO A 56 -3.97 26.10 20.88
C PRO A 56 -4.73 25.84 19.57
N SER A 57 -4.14 26.25 18.46
CA SER A 57 -4.74 26.03 17.13
C SER A 57 -4.12 24.80 16.48
N PHE A 58 -4.95 23.91 15.95
CA PHE A 58 -4.49 22.73 15.21
C PHE A 58 -4.63 22.93 13.70
N LYS A 59 -3.60 22.54 12.94
CA LYS A 59 -3.64 22.51 11.48
C LYS A 59 -3.43 21.08 11.01
N GLU A 60 -4.35 20.56 10.21
CA GLU A 60 -4.19 19.26 9.57
C GLU A 60 -3.14 19.34 8.45
N VAL A 61 -2.07 18.54 8.58
CA VAL A 61 -0.92 18.50 7.65
C VAL A 61 -1.13 17.44 6.56
N THR A 62 -1.97 16.44 6.82
CA THR A 62 -2.23 15.30 5.93
C THR A 62 -3.06 15.62 4.68
N LYS A 63 -3.47 16.87 4.45
CA LYS A 63 -4.38 17.24 3.35
C LYS A 63 -3.80 17.13 1.92
N GLN A 64 -2.55 16.70 1.73
CA GLN A 64 -1.88 16.65 0.41
C GLN A 64 -1.78 15.24 -0.22
N VAL A 65 -2.80 14.38 -0.10
CA VAL A 65 -2.84 13.14 -0.91
C VAL A 65 -4.24 12.85 -1.46
N ARG A 66 -4.93 13.88 -1.97
CA ARG A 66 -5.98 13.65 -2.97
C ARG A 66 -5.31 13.60 -4.33
N ASN A 67 -5.17 12.40 -4.88
CA ASN A 67 -4.90 12.23 -6.30
C ASN A 67 -6.07 12.86 -7.07
N GLU A 68 -5.82 13.97 -7.76
CA GLU A 68 -6.51 14.25 -9.03
C GLU A 68 -5.93 13.33 -10.11
#